data_AF-A0A6G7ZF42-F1
#
_entry.id   AF-A0A6G7ZF42-F1
#
_cell.length_a   1.000
_cell.length_b   1.000
_cell.length_c   1.000
_cell.angle_alpha   90.00
_cell.angle_beta   90.00
_cell.angle_gamma   90.00
#
_symmetry.space_group_name_H-M   'P 1'
#
loop_
_entity.id
_entity.type
_entity.pdbx_description
1 polymer ?
#
loop_
_entity_poly.entity_id
_entity_poly.type
_entity_poly.pdbx_seq_one_letter_code
_entity_poly.pdbx_strand_id
1 'polypeptide(L)'
;MTGVASFAPSKRAAAGLGIIPARTAASGNLWRTPIERQELELRLAEAHEPFHRAIEEKLGQISAVHGTALLLDCHSMPPRRGQAELVIGNRFGSSTSQWIADEAARIARSAGWTVALNEPYAGGHVVERHGDPANDVHALQIEIDRRCYCASDLRSPGPGFDRTARFLADLAARMGEGLTRLQAIAAE
;
A
#
# COMPACT_ATOMS: atom_id res chain seq x y z
N MET A 1 28.31 -22.49 8.60
CA MET A 1 26.87 -22.76 8.87
C MET A 1 26.30 -21.52 9.53
N THR A 2 25.90 -20.53 8.73
CA THR A 2 25.26 -19.31 9.21
C THR A 2 23.80 -19.64 9.53
N GLY A 3 23.42 -19.52 10.80
CA GLY A 3 22.08 -19.83 11.27
C GLY A 3 21.05 -18.94 10.59
N VAL A 4 20.04 -19.55 9.97
CA VAL A 4 18.86 -18.83 9.51
C VAL A 4 18.15 -18.31 10.76
N ALA A 5 18.11 -16.99 10.93
CA ALA A 5 17.35 -16.38 12.01
C ALA A 5 15.91 -16.90 11.96
N SER A 6 15.49 -17.59 13.03
CA SER A 6 14.12 -18.06 13.19
C SER A 6 13.22 -16.87 13.49
N PHE A 7 12.62 -16.28 12.46
CA PHE A 7 11.58 -15.28 12.66
C PHE A 7 10.28 -15.97 13.09
N ALA A 8 9.74 -15.53 14.23
CA ALA A 8 8.40 -15.93 14.64
C ALA A 8 7.39 -15.38 13.62
N PRO A 9 6.46 -16.21 13.10
CA PRO A 9 5.47 -15.74 12.15
C PRO A 9 4.59 -14.66 12.77
N SER A 10 4.26 -13.61 12.00
CA SER A 10 3.27 -12.61 12.42
C SER A 10 1.94 -13.28 12.76
N LYS A 11 1.09 -12.64 13.58
CA LYS A 11 -0.26 -13.16 13.90
C LYS A 11 -1.06 -13.52 12.64
N ARG A 12 -0.90 -12.73 11.58
CA ARG A 12 -1.54 -12.95 10.27
C ARG A 12 -0.95 -14.16 9.53
N ALA A 13 0.37 -14.32 9.54
CA ALA A 13 1.03 -15.48 8.98
C ALA A 13 0.67 -16.77 9.74
N ALA A 14 0.63 -16.72 11.08
CA ALA A 14 0.19 -17.82 11.93
C ALA A 14 -1.27 -18.22 11.68
N ALA A 15 -2.13 -17.27 11.27
CA ALA A 15 -3.50 -17.54 10.82
C ALA A 15 -3.60 -18.11 9.39
N GLY A 16 -2.47 -18.37 8.72
CA GLY A 16 -2.40 -18.93 7.37
C GLY A 16 -2.52 -17.90 6.25
N LEU A 17 -2.34 -16.61 6.55
CA LEU A 17 -2.40 -15.49 5.59
C LEU A 17 -1.03 -14.80 5.45
N GLY A 18 0.04 -15.60 5.44
CA GLY A 18 1.40 -15.13 5.20
C GLY A 18 1.68 -14.79 3.73
N ILE A 19 2.96 -14.68 3.36
CA ILE A 19 3.41 -14.35 1.99
C ILE A 19 2.76 -15.28 0.96
N ILE A 20 2.70 -16.58 1.26
CA ILE A 20 1.86 -17.52 0.54
C ILE A 20 0.69 -17.92 1.45
N PRO A 21 -0.54 -17.48 1.15
CA PRO A 21 -1.70 -17.90 1.93
C PRO A 21 -1.87 -19.41 1.89
N ALA A 22 -1.95 -20.03 3.06
CA ALA A 22 -2.24 -21.46 3.20
C ALA A 22 -3.75 -21.73 3.21
N ARG A 23 -4.54 -20.75 3.66
CA ARG A 23 -6.00 -20.83 3.77
C ARG A 23 -6.67 -19.48 3.61
N THR A 24 -7.94 -19.47 3.25
CA THR A 24 -8.80 -18.28 3.33
C THR A 24 -10.10 -18.60 4.07
N ALA A 25 -10.81 -17.56 4.52
CA ALA A 25 -12.13 -17.74 5.12
C ALA A 25 -13.15 -18.32 4.12
N ALA A 26 -13.04 -17.96 2.84
CA ALA A 26 -13.98 -18.38 1.79
C ALA A 26 -13.72 -19.81 1.28
N SER A 27 -12.45 -20.20 1.14
CA SER A 27 -12.08 -21.44 0.45
C SER A 27 -11.47 -22.51 1.38
N GLY A 28 -11.28 -22.22 2.68
CA GLY A 28 -10.55 -23.13 3.57
C GLY A 28 -9.09 -23.27 3.13
N ASN A 29 -8.54 -24.49 3.22
CA ASN A 29 -7.17 -24.78 2.79
C ASN A 29 -7.04 -24.62 1.26
N LEU A 30 -6.03 -23.85 0.84
CA LEU A 30 -5.77 -23.61 -0.58
C LEU A 30 -4.90 -24.69 -1.23
N TRP A 31 -4.15 -25.45 -0.42
CA TRP A 31 -3.18 -26.45 -0.88
C TRP A 31 -3.54 -27.82 -0.30
N ARG A 32 -3.34 -28.88 -1.11
CA ARG A 32 -3.54 -30.28 -0.67
C ARG A 32 -2.44 -30.75 0.27
N THR A 33 -1.22 -30.28 0.04
CA THR A 33 -0.03 -30.55 0.85
C THR A 33 0.64 -29.22 1.19
N PRO A 34 1.44 -29.16 2.28
CA PRO A 34 2.25 -28.00 2.57
C PRO A 34 3.18 -27.65 1.40
N ILE A 35 3.42 -26.36 1.19
CA ILE A 35 4.41 -25.89 0.22
C ILE A 35 5.80 -26.22 0.75
N GLU A 36 6.60 -26.87 -0.09
CA GLU A 36 7.99 -27.18 0.23
C GLU A 36 8.85 -25.92 0.28
N ARG A 37 9.94 -25.97 1.04
CA ARG A 37 10.86 -24.84 1.19
C ARG A 37 11.43 -24.38 -0.16
N GLN A 38 11.79 -25.31 -1.03
CA GLN A 38 12.34 -25.00 -2.35
C GLN A 38 11.33 -24.22 -3.22
N GLU A 39 10.06 -24.62 -3.20
CA GLU A 39 9.00 -23.91 -3.92
C GLU A 39 8.76 -22.51 -3.35
N LEU A 40 8.82 -22.33 -2.02
CA LEU A 40 8.77 -21.01 -1.41
C LEU A 40 9.94 -20.14 -1.89
N GLU A 41 11.16 -20.66 -1.85
CA GLU A 41 12.37 -19.94 -2.28
C GLU A 41 12.30 -19.53 -3.75
N LEU A 42 11.80 -20.41 -4.63
CA LEU A 42 11.56 -20.10 -6.04
C LEU A 42 10.56 -18.96 -6.21
N ARG A 43 9.40 -19.01 -5.55
CA ARG A 43 8.40 -17.94 -5.62
C ARG A 43 8.92 -16.60 -5.10
N LEU A 44 9.74 -16.64 -4.05
CA LEU A 44 10.39 -15.44 -3.54
C LEU A 44 11.36 -14.86 -4.58
N ALA A 45 12.19 -15.69 -5.20
CA ALA A 45 13.18 -15.27 -6.19
C ALA A 45 12.56 -14.79 -7.51
N GLU A 46 11.46 -15.41 -7.96
CA GLU A 46 10.88 -15.15 -9.28
C GLU A 46 9.76 -14.11 -9.29
N ALA A 47 9.07 -13.91 -8.16
CA ALA A 47 7.92 -13.02 -8.09
C ALA A 47 8.06 -11.94 -7.01
N HIS A 48 8.37 -12.32 -5.76
CA HIS A 48 8.39 -11.38 -4.65
C HIS A 48 9.54 -10.38 -4.76
N GLU A 49 10.77 -10.87 -4.86
CA GLU A 49 11.95 -10.00 -4.85
C GLU A 49 12.09 -9.15 -6.11
N PRO A 50 11.78 -9.64 -7.32
CA PRO A 50 11.74 -8.79 -8.51
C PRO A 50 10.72 -7.65 -8.41
N PHE A 51 9.55 -7.90 -7.81
CA PHE A 51 8.55 -6.86 -7.57
C PHE A 51 9.07 -5.76 -6.62
N HIS A 52 9.66 -6.15 -5.49
CA HIS A 52 10.18 -5.19 -4.52
C HIS A 52 11.38 -4.42 -5.07
N ARG A 53 12.30 -5.09 -5.77
CA ARG A 53 13.44 -4.44 -6.43
C ARG A 53 12.98 -3.40 -7.46
N ALA A 54 11.95 -3.70 -8.25
CA ALA A 54 11.42 -2.74 -9.22
C ALA A 54 10.85 -1.47 -8.54
N ILE A 55 10.25 -1.60 -7.36
CA ILE A 55 9.78 -0.44 -6.56
C ILE A 55 10.98 0.36 -6.04
N GLU A 56 11.97 -0.30 -5.43
CA GLU A 56 13.18 0.32 -4.90
C GLU A 56 13.93 1.11 -5.98
N GLU A 57 14.13 0.51 -7.16
CA GLU A 57 14.75 1.16 -8.31
C GLU A 57 13.97 2.40 -8.74
N LYS A 58 12.63 2.32 -8.79
CA LYS A 58 11.79 3.44 -9.22
C LYS A 58 11.78 4.59 -8.21
N LEU A 59 11.71 4.28 -6.92
CA LEU A 59 11.80 5.28 -5.86
C LEU A 59 13.16 5.95 -5.84
N GLY A 60 14.24 5.19 -6.02
CA GLY A 60 15.60 5.72 -6.14
C GLY A 60 15.74 6.67 -7.32
N GLN A 61 15.19 6.33 -8.48
CA GLN A 61 15.18 7.22 -9.67
C GLN A 61 14.44 8.53 -9.41
N ILE A 62 13.25 8.47 -8.79
CA ILE A 62 12.44 9.66 -8.50
C ILE A 62 13.16 10.54 -7.46
N SER A 63 13.66 9.94 -6.38
CA SER A 63 14.38 10.64 -5.31
C SER A 63 15.66 11.32 -5.84
N ALA A 64 16.42 10.64 -6.70
CA ALA A 64 17.63 11.22 -7.30
C ALA A 64 17.37 12.49 -8.14
N VAL A 65 16.18 12.61 -8.74
CA VAL A 65 15.80 13.78 -9.56
C VAL A 65 15.16 14.88 -8.71
N HIS A 66 14.37 14.52 -7.72
CA HIS A 66 13.49 15.46 -7.01
C HIS A 66 13.87 15.71 -5.54
N GLY A 67 14.87 15.01 -5.01
CA GLY A 67 15.22 15.06 -3.58
C GLY A 67 14.23 14.34 -2.66
N THR A 68 13.15 13.77 -3.21
CA THR A 68 12.10 13.08 -2.46
C THR A 68 11.38 12.09 -3.38
N ALA A 69 10.74 11.07 -2.80
CA ALA A 69 9.86 10.16 -3.53
C ALA A 69 8.63 9.79 -2.69
N LEU A 70 7.49 9.55 -3.36
CA LEU A 70 6.27 9.07 -2.72
C LEU A 70 5.74 7.82 -3.43
N LEU A 71 5.61 6.73 -2.69
CA LEU A 71 4.91 5.52 -3.08
C LEU A 71 3.44 5.61 -2.64
N LEU A 72 2.52 5.46 -3.60
CA LEU A 72 1.10 5.20 -3.34
C LEU A 72 0.81 3.72 -3.58
N ASP A 73 0.73 2.95 -2.49
CA ASP A 73 0.38 1.53 -2.50
C ASP A 73 -1.15 1.39 -2.53
N CYS A 74 -1.71 1.18 -3.72
CA CYS A 74 -3.15 1.22 -3.95
C CYS A 74 -3.81 -0.16 -3.79
N HIS A 75 -4.84 -0.22 -2.95
CA HIS A 75 -5.59 -1.42 -2.59
C HIS A 75 -7.10 -1.20 -2.66
N SER A 76 -7.83 -2.31 -2.57
CA SER A 76 -9.28 -2.30 -2.45
C SER A 76 -9.72 -3.15 -1.28
N MET A 77 -10.66 -2.63 -0.50
CA MET A 77 -11.22 -3.32 0.66
C MET A 77 -12.64 -3.83 0.37
N PRO A 78 -13.05 -4.94 1.00
CA PRO A 78 -14.43 -5.39 0.92
C PRO A 78 -15.38 -4.32 1.50
N PRO A 79 -16.66 -4.33 1.10
CA PRO A 79 -17.66 -3.40 1.61
C PRO A 79 -17.69 -3.28 3.14
N ARG A 80 -17.52 -2.07 3.69
CA ARG A 80 -17.66 -1.78 5.12
C ARG A 80 -18.73 -0.71 5.36
N ARG A 81 -19.98 -1.13 5.62
CA ARG A 81 -21.08 -0.19 5.90
C ARG A 81 -20.82 0.61 7.19
N GLY A 82 -21.15 1.90 7.17
CA GLY A 82 -20.98 2.79 8.32
C GLY A 82 -19.53 3.21 8.60
N GLN A 83 -18.63 3.00 7.64
CA GLN A 83 -17.21 3.36 7.74
C GLN A 83 -16.78 4.22 6.55
N ALA A 84 -15.57 4.76 6.63
CA ALA A 84 -14.97 5.54 5.57
C ALA A 84 -14.88 4.74 4.25
N GLU A 85 -15.12 5.43 3.14
CA GLU A 85 -14.97 4.89 1.78
C GLU A 85 -13.50 4.73 1.40
N LEU A 86 -12.62 5.53 2.00
CA LEU A 86 -11.19 5.53 1.78
C LEU A 86 -10.43 5.48 3.11
N VAL A 87 -9.42 4.62 3.20
CA VAL A 87 -8.49 4.56 4.34
C VAL A 87 -7.08 4.86 3.86
N ILE A 88 -6.40 5.77 4.56
CA ILE A 88 -4.99 6.08 4.33
C ILE A 88 -4.18 5.46 5.47
N GLY A 89 -3.31 4.51 5.12
CA GLY A 89 -2.38 3.86 6.04
C GLY A 89 -0.98 4.46 5.92
N ASN A 90 -0.44 4.98 7.02
CA ASN A 90 0.92 5.53 7.10
C ASN A 90 1.80 4.82 8.14
N ARG A 91 1.40 3.61 8.53
CA ARG A 91 2.02 2.80 9.60
C ARG A 91 2.20 3.59 10.90
N PHE A 92 1.22 4.40 11.27
CA PHE A 92 1.27 5.27 12.44
C PHE A 92 2.51 6.20 12.44
N GLY A 93 2.91 6.66 11.24
CA GLY A 93 4.02 7.59 11.03
C GLY A 93 5.36 6.92 10.70
N SER A 94 5.45 5.58 10.70
CA SER A 94 6.73 4.91 10.39
C SER A 94 7.05 4.83 8.90
N SER A 95 6.06 4.93 8.00
CA SER A 95 6.30 4.83 6.54
C SER A 95 6.31 6.16 5.82
N THR A 96 5.90 7.25 6.46
CA THR A 96 5.92 8.60 5.89
C THR A 96 5.78 9.64 6.99
N SER A 97 6.26 10.86 6.72
CA SER A 97 6.01 12.03 7.57
C SER A 97 4.51 12.31 7.70
N GLN A 98 4.07 12.74 8.89
CA GLN A 98 2.65 12.91 9.22
C GLN A 98 1.94 13.92 8.30
N TRP A 99 2.61 15.01 7.95
CA TRP A 99 2.03 16.06 7.10
C TRP A 99 1.62 15.55 5.71
N ILE A 100 2.32 14.54 5.17
CA ILE A 100 2.00 13.92 3.87
C ILE A 100 0.70 13.12 3.97
N ALA A 101 0.52 12.38 5.05
CA ALA A 101 -0.72 11.64 5.30
C ALA A 101 -1.90 12.59 5.49
N ASP A 102 -1.69 13.70 6.21
CA ASP A 102 -2.71 14.72 6.43
C ASP A 102 -3.10 15.44 5.12
N GLU A 103 -2.11 15.75 4.27
CA GLU A 103 -2.37 16.36 2.96
C GLU A 103 -3.13 15.41 2.04
N ALA A 104 -2.74 14.13 1.96
CA ALA A 104 -3.49 13.13 1.21
C ALA A 104 -4.94 13.00 1.71
N ALA A 105 -5.15 13.02 3.02
CA ALA A 105 -6.50 13.00 3.61
C ALA A 105 -7.30 14.25 3.27
N ARG A 106 -6.65 15.43 3.28
CA ARG A 106 -7.27 16.71 2.89
C ARG A 106 -7.68 16.70 1.42
N ILE A 107 -6.81 16.21 0.52
CA ILE A 107 -7.10 16.04 -0.91
C ILE A 107 -8.32 15.14 -1.09
N ALA A 108 -8.34 13.97 -0.45
CA ALA A 108 -9.44 13.03 -0.54
C ALA A 108 -10.76 13.61 -0.02
N ARG A 109 -10.76 14.27 1.15
CA ARG A 109 -11.94 14.97 1.69
C ARG A 109 -12.44 16.08 0.75
N SER A 110 -11.52 16.84 0.14
CA SER A 110 -11.89 17.89 -0.83
C SER A 110 -12.52 17.35 -2.11
N ALA A 111 -12.20 16.10 -2.48
CA ALA A 111 -12.83 15.37 -3.59
C ALA A 111 -14.14 14.66 -3.18
N GLY A 112 -14.62 14.88 -1.95
CA GLY A 112 -15.88 14.35 -1.44
C GLY A 112 -15.82 12.91 -0.94
N TRP A 113 -14.64 12.38 -0.63
CA TRP A 113 -14.51 11.06 0.00
C TRP A 113 -14.64 11.15 1.52
N THR A 114 -15.29 10.17 2.12
CA THR A 114 -15.15 9.91 3.56
C THR A 114 -13.81 9.20 3.81
N VAL A 115 -13.00 9.70 4.75
CA VAL A 115 -11.61 9.27 4.93
C VAL A 115 -11.32 8.91 6.39
N ALA A 116 -10.74 7.74 6.61
CA ALA A 116 -10.13 7.33 7.88
C ALA A 116 -8.61 7.22 7.74
N LEU A 117 -7.90 7.35 8.87
CA LEU A 117 -6.46 7.14 8.96
C LEU A 117 -6.18 5.88 9.76
N ASN A 118 -5.32 5.02 9.21
CA ASN A 118 -4.80 3.79 9.82
C ASN A 118 -5.82 2.73 10.30
N GLU A 119 -7.12 2.98 10.16
CA GLU A 119 -8.17 2.09 10.66
C GLU A 119 -9.15 1.67 9.55
N PRO A 120 -9.40 0.36 9.38
CA PRO A 120 -8.72 -0.78 10.03
C PRO A 120 -7.35 -1.10 9.41
N TYR A 121 -6.92 -0.34 8.40
CA TYR A 121 -5.73 -0.62 7.60
C TYR A 121 -4.65 0.43 7.83
N ALA A 122 -3.68 0.11 8.69
CA ALA A 122 -2.54 0.98 8.98
C ALA A 122 -1.42 0.91 7.94
N GLY A 123 -1.54 0.10 6.89
CA GLY A 123 -0.44 -0.23 5.99
C GLY A 123 -0.02 -1.69 6.07
N GLY A 124 0.61 -2.19 5.01
CA GLY A 124 1.14 -3.55 4.88
C GLY A 124 2.66 -3.59 4.78
N HIS A 125 3.19 -4.71 4.27
CA HIS A 125 4.63 -4.93 4.10
C HIS A 125 5.25 -3.99 3.06
N VAL A 126 4.51 -3.61 2.01
CA VAL A 126 5.02 -2.75 0.92
C VAL A 126 5.40 -1.38 1.46
N VAL A 127 4.51 -0.70 2.18
CA VAL A 127 4.79 0.61 2.77
C VAL A 127 5.76 0.54 3.96
N GLU A 128 5.81 -0.58 4.67
CA GLU A 128 6.80 -0.83 5.71
C GLU A 128 8.22 -0.98 5.14
N ARG A 129 8.38 -1.71 4.04
CA ARG A 129 9.70 -1.96 3.41
C ARG A 129 10.24 -0.74 2.67
N HIS A 130 9.35 0.03 2.02
CA HIS A 130 9.75 1.06 1.08
C HIS A 130 9.59 2.49 1.60
N GLY A 131 8.98 2.68 2.77
CA GLY A 131 8.93 3.97 3.44
C GLY A 131 10.20 4.21 4.25
N ASP A 132 10.89 5.30 3.97
CA ASP A 132 12.06 5.76 4.71
C ASP A 132 12.02 7.30 4.88
N PRO A 133 11.13 7.80 5.76
CA PRO A 133 10.91 9.23 5.92
C PRO A 133 12.14 9.98 6.43
N ALA A 134 13.16 9.30 6.98
CA ALA A 134 14.42 9.93 7.36
C ALA A 134 15.27 10.33 6.14
N ASN A 135 15.04 9.71 4.98
CA ASN A 135 15.70 10.00 3.71
C ASN A 135 14.72 10.57 2.65
N ASP A 136 13.64 11.22 3.09
CA ASP A 136 12.60 11.81 2.22
C ASP A 136 11.98 10.84 1.20
N VAL A 137 11.97 9.55 1.52
CA VAL A 137 11.23 8.52 0.79
C VAL A 137 9.99 8.14 1.60
N HIS A 138 8.81 8.37 1.02
CA HIS A 138 7.55 8.26 1.71
C HIS A 138 6.68 7.18 1.09
N ALA A 139 5.89 6.48 1.90
CA ALA A 139 4.97 5.46 1.43
C ALA A 139 3.62 5.52 2.18
N LEU A 140 2.54 5.58 1.40
CA LEU A 140 1.16 5.57 1.85
C LEU A 140 0.42 4.38 1.25
N GLN A 141 -0.37 3.70 2.09
CA GLN A 141 -1.35 2.72 1.61
C GLN A 141 -2.70 3.40 1.41
N ILE A 142 -3.31 3.21 0.24
CA ILE A 142 -4.63 3.75 -0.10
C ILE A 142 -5.60 2.58 -0.27
N GLU A 143 -6.57 2.45 0.63
CA GLU A 143 -7.60 1.41 0.58
C GLU A 143 -8.94 2.01 0.19
N ILE A 144 -9.55 1.54 -0.90
CA ILE A 144 -10.85 2.03 -1.37
C ILE A 144 -11.92 0.95 -1.23
N ASP A 145 -13.06 1.28 -0.64
CA ASP A 145 -14.21 0.38 -0.57
C ASP A 145 -14.70 0.05 -1.99
N ARG A 146 -14.74 -1.25 -2.33
CA ARG A 146 -15.15 -1.71 -3.67
C ARG A 146 -16.52 -1.22 -4.12
N ARG A 147 -17.45 -0.88 -3.21
CA ARG A 147 -18.75 -0.30 -3.60
C ARG A 147 -18.63 1.04 -4.30
N CYS A 148 -17.51 1.75 -4.11
CA CYS A 148 -17.29 3.06 -4.71
C CYS A 148 -17.02 2.98 -6.21
N TYR A 149 -16.56 1.84 -6.72
CA TYR A 149 -16.06 1.74 -8.09
C TYR A 149 -16.36 0.42 -8.80
N CYS A 150 -16.77 -0.64 -8.09
CA CYS A 150 -17.23 -1.90 -8.67
C CYS A 150 -18.76 -1.94 -8.84
N ALA A 151 -19.21 -2.79 -9.76
CA ALA A 151 -20.61 -3.21 -9.86
C ALA A 151 -21.02 -4.06 -8.64
N SER A 152 -22.28 -4.50 -8.60
CA SER A 152 -22.83 -5.27 -7.48
C SER A 152 -22.14 -6.62 -7.23
N ASP A 153 -21.39 -7.13 -8.20
CA ASP A 153 -20.57 -8.35 -8.09
C ASP A 153 -19.21 -8.11 -7.39
N LEU A 154 -18.88 -6.84 -7.10
CA LEU A 154 -17.63 -6.39 -6.49
C LEU A 154 -16.37 -6.76 -7.29
N ARG A 155 -16.52 -6.96 -8.61
CA ARG A 155 -15.44 -7.36 -9.51
C ARG A 155 -15.42 -6.52 -10.79
N SER A 156 -16.56 -6.43 -11.46
CA SER A 156 -16.67 -5.64 -12.70
C SER A 156 -16.69 -4.14 -12.40
N PRO A 157 -16.23 -3.28 -13.34
CA PRO A 157 -16.37 -1.83 -13.22
C PRO A 157 -17.82 -1.42 -12.99
N GLY A 158 -18.05 -0.56 -12.00
CA GLY A 158 -19.36 0.04 -11.72
C GLY A 158 -19.41 1.52 -12.11
N PRO A 159 -20.53 2.21 -11.83
CA PRO A 159 -20.71 3.61 -12.21
C PRO A 159 -19.67 4.59 -11.63
N GLY A 160 -19.05 4.26 -10.50
CA GLY A 160 -18.03 5.09 -9.86
C GLY A 160 -16.59 4.79 -10.30
N PHE A 161 -16.38 3.90 -11.28
CA PHE A 161 -15.05 3.51 -11.77
C PHE A 161 -14.25 4.73 -12.24
N ASP A 162 -14.79 5.50 -13.19
CA ASP A 162 -14.08 6.65 -13.76
C ASP A 162 -13.83 7.77 -12.74
N ARG A 163 -14.78 7.98 -11.80
CA ARG A 163 -14.58 8.93 -10.70
C ARG A 163 -13.40 8.51 -9.83
N THR A 164 -13.31 7.22 -9.50
CA THR A 164 -12.25 6.68 -8.64
C THR A 164 -10.90 6.71 -9.33
N ALA A 165 -10.85 6.34 -10.62
CA ALA A 165 -9.63 6.41 -11.42
C ALA A 165 -9.10 7.85 -11.53
N ARG A 166 -9.98 8.82 -11.84
CA ARG A 166 -9.62 10.25 -11.88
C ARG A 166 -9.10 10.73 -10.52
N PHE A 167 -9.78 10.38 -9.44
CA PHE A 167 -9.36 10.75 -8.10
C PHE A 167 -7.94 10.24 -7.77
N LEU A 168 -7.60 8.99 -8.10
CA LEU A 168 -6.26 8.45 -7.86
C LEU A 168 -5.18 9.18 -8.67
N ALA A 169 -5.48 9.50 -9.93
CA ALA A 169 -4.58 10.29 -10.77
C ALA A 169 -4.36 11.71 -10.20
N ASP A 170 -5.45 12.37 -9.80
CA ASP A 170 -5.40 13.72 -9.20
C ASP A 170 -4.67 13.72 -7.86
N LEU A 171 -4.86 12.68 -7.04
CA LEU A 171 -4.14 12.51 -5.78
C LEU A 171 -2.63 12.40 -6.04
N ALA A 172 -2.22 11.53 -6.96
CA ALA A 172 -0.81 11.36 -7.31
C ALA A 172 -0.18 12.66 -7.82
N ALA A 173 -0.86 13.35 -8.74
CA ALA A 173 -0.38 14.61 -9.31
C ALA A 173 -0.22 15.70 -8.23
N ARG A 174 -1.27 15.95 -7.43
CA ARG A 174 -1.26 17.00 -6.41
C ARG A 174 -0.25 16.73 -5.29
N MET A 175 -0.08 15.47 -4.89
CA MET A 175 0.94 15.09 -3.91
C MET A 175 2.35 15.30 -4.47
N GLY A 176 2.60 14.91 -5.73
CA GLY A 176 3.87 15.12 -6.39
C GLY A 176 4.23 16.61 -6.53
N GLU A 177 3.27 17.46 -6.93
CA GLU A 177 3.44 18.92 -6.97
C GLU A 177 3.73 19.51 -5.59
N GLY A 178 3.04 19.06 -4.55
CA GLY A 178 3.25 19.53 -3.18
C GLY A 178 4.64 19.21 -2.65
N LEU A 179 5.09 17.96 -2.84
CA LEU A 179 6.41 17.50 -2.40
C LEU A 179 7.55 18.23 -3.13
N THR A 180 7.46 18.33 -4.46
CA THR A 180 8.50 19.00 -5.26
C THR A 180 8.60 20.49 -4.95
N ARG A 181 7.48 21.17 -4.67
CA ARG A 181 7.50 22.57 -4.24
C ARG A 181 8.24 22.77 -2.90
N LEU A 182 8.02 21.88 -1.93
CA LEU A 182 8.69 21.97 -0.64
C LEU A 182 10.19 21.75 -0.75
N GLN A 183 10.62 20.80 -1.60
CA GLN A 183 12.04 20.58 -1.89
C GLN A 183 12.70 21.79 -2.56
N ALA A 184 11.99 22.45 -3.48
CA ALA A 184 12.50 23.69 -4.09
C ALA A 184 12.72 24.80 -3.05
N ILE A 185 11.80 24.98 -2.10
CA ILE A 185 11.93 25.98 -1.02
C ILE A 185 13.08 25.62 -0.06
N ALA A 186 13.30 24.33 0.21
CA ALA A 186 14.37 23.88 1.10
C ALA A 186 15.78 23.98 0.48
N ALA A 187 15.86 24.08 -0.84
CA ALA A 187 17.11 24.22 -1.59
C ALA A 187 17.58 25.68 -1.78
N GLU A 188 16.73 26.65 -1.42
CA GLU A 188 17.05 28.10 -1.39
C GLU A 188 17.67 28.52 -0.06
#